data_AF-A0A6G9KIA9-F1
#
_entry.id   AF-A0A6G9KIA9-F1
#
_cell.length_a   1.000
_cell.length_b   1.000
_cell.length_c   1.000
_cell.angle_alpha   90.00
_cell.angle_beta   90.00
_cell.angle_gamma   90.00
#
_symmetry.space_group_name_H-M   'P 1'
#
loop_
_entity.id
_entity.type
_entity.pdbx_description
1 polymer ?
#
loop_
_entity_poly.entity_id
_entity_poly.type
_entity_poly.pdbx_seq_one_letter_code
_entity_poly.pdbx_strand_id
1 'polypeptide(L)'
;SIWQTASFDVEQNVVVIGTGNPAPWNTWKRTKEGDSPTKWPSLFTSGQAYVDASTGELKGFFSHTPNDAWDFSGNNSVLLFEYKDPKTGKLVKASAHADRNGYFFVTDREKLATGAGYPWKQTALIGAWPFVDGITWSKGFDPKTGLPNVVESQYPPK
;
A
#
# COMPACT_ATOMS: atom_id res chain seq x y z
N SER A 1 -6.71 -7.92 -8.47
CA SER A 1 -6.04 -8.57 -9.62
C SER A 1 -4.53 -8.44 -9.45
N ILE A 2 -3.74 -9.20 -10.21
CA ILE A 2 -2.29 -9.10 -10.27
C ILE A 2 -1.91 -9.20 -11.75
N TRP A 3 -1.30 -8.15 -12.31
CA TRP A 3 -0.98 -8.09 -13.74
C TRP A 3 0.41 -7.51 -14.04
N GLN A 4 1.23 -7.35 -13.00
CA GLN A 4 2.64 -6.98 -13.10
C GLN A 4 3.54 -8.05 -12.49
N THR A 5 4.85 -7.82 -12.57
CA THR A 5 5.89 -8.76 -12.15
C THR A 5 6.16 -8.67 -10.64
N ALA A 6 6.39 -9.83 -10.02
CA ALA A 6 6.78 -9.93 -8.63
C ALA A 6 8.29 -9.70 -8.43
N SER A 7 8.65 -9.23 -7.23
CA SER A 7 10.00 -9.34 -6.69
C SER A 7 10.09 -10.54 -5.74
N PHE A 8 11.31 -11.00 -5.46
CA PHE A 8 11.55 -12.10 -4.52
C PHE A 8 12.57 -11.68 -3.46
N ASP A 9 12.20 -11.80 -2.18
CA ASP A 9 13.12 -11.64 -1.06
C ASP A 9 13.63 -13.01 -0.63
N VAL A 10 14.86 -13.34 -1.02
CA VAL A 10 15.50 -14.63 -0.73
C VAL A 10 15.69 -14.82 0.77
N GLU A 11 15.97 -13.76 1.53
CA GLU A 11 16.28 -13.87 2.96
C GLU A 11 15.04 -14.24 3.78
N GLN A 12 13.89 -13.70 3.39
CA GLN A 12 12.61 -13.94 4.07
C GLN A 12 11.78 -15.05 3.40
N ASN A 13 12.23 -15.57 2.25
CA ASN A 13 11.50 -16.55 1.44
C ASN A 13 10.07 -16.08 1.07
N VAL A 14 9.94 -14.83 0.62
CA VAL A 14 8.65 -14.23 0.24
C VAL A 14 8.66 -13.70 -1.18
N VAL A 15 7.55 -13.95 -1.88
CA VAL A 15 7.17 -13.24 -3.11
C VAL A 15 6.54 -11.92 -2.72
N VAL A 16 7.06 -10.82 -3.26
CA VAL A 16 6.56 -9.47 -3.03
C VAL A 16 5.90 -8.97 -4.31
N ILE A 17 4.60 -8.65 -4.23
CA ILE A 17 3.82 -8.34 -5.44
C ILE A 17 2.77 -7.27 -5.19
N GLY A 18 2.64 -6.36 -6.14
CA GLY A 18 1.59 -5.35 -6.13
C GLY A 18 0.23 -5.92 -6.54
N THR A 19 -0.85 -5.42 -5.92
CA THR A 19 -2.23 -5.82 -6.19
C THR A 19 -3.01 -4.67 -6.81
N GLY A 20 -3.83 -4.99 -7.81
CA GLY A 20 -4.63 -4.02 -8.54
C GLY A 20 -5.82 -3.48 -7.73
N ASN A 21 -6.49 -2.51 -8.34
CA ASN A 21 -7.65 -1.80 -7.82
C ASN A 21 -8.84 -2.71 -7.46
N PRO A 22 -9.71 -2.24 -6.55
CA PRO A 22 -10.97 -2.89 -6.24
C PRO A 22 -11.99 -2.70 -7.37
N ALA A 23 -13.00 -3.58 -7.37
CA ALA A 23 -14.12 -3.53 -8.28
C ALA A 23 -15.45 -3.47 -7.52
N PRO A 24 -16.45 -2.69 -8.00
CA PRO A 24 -16.35 -1.73 -9.10
C PRO A 24 -15.58 -0.46 -8.68
N TRP A 25 -15.26 0.43 -9.63
CA TRP A 25 -14.61 1.71 -9.32
C TRP A 25 -15.42 2.57 -8.35
N ASN A 26 -16.75 2.59 -8.50
CA ASN A 26 -17.66 3.31 -7.61
C ASN A 26 -17.46 2.85 -6.14
N THR A 27 -16.88 3.74 -5.33
CA THR A 27 -16.56 3.49 -3.91
C THR A 27 -17.81 3.26 -3.07
N TRP A 28 -18.93 3.94 -3.34
CA TRP A 28 -20.17 3.77 -2.57
C TRP A 28 -20.81 2.41 -2.75
N LYS A 29 -20.50 1.68 -3.83
CA LYS A 29 -20.92 0.27 -3.98
C LYS A 29 -20.07 -0.70 -3.15
N ARG A 30 -18.94 -0.23 -2.60
CA ARG A 30 -18.02 -0.97 -1.72
C ARG A 30 -18.00 -0.44 -0.29
N THR A 31 -18.91 0.46 0.03
CA THR A 31 -19.04 1.10 1.34
C THR A 31 -20.45 0.90 1.84
N LYS A 32 -20.60 0.55 3.12
CA LYS A 32 -21.93 0.44 3.71
C LYS A 32 -22.65 1.79 3.61
N GLU A 33 -23.93 1.75 3.26
CA GLU A 33 -24.75 2.96 3.16
C GLU A 33 -24.70 3.77 4.47
N GLY A 34 -24.47 5.08 4.33
CA GLY A 34 -24.32 6.00 5.47
C GLY A 34 -22.93 6.02 6.12
N ASP A 35 -22.02 5.10 5.78
CA ASP A 35 -20.64 5.10 6.29
C ASP A 35 -19.67 5.89 5.39
N SER A 36 -18.48 6.18 5.93
CA SER A 36 -17.35 6.74 5.19
C SER A 36 -16.54 5.63 4.50
N PRO A 37 -16.06 5.83 3.24
CA PRO A 37 -15.19 4.88 2.55
C PRO A 37 -13.93 4.50 3.33
N THR A 38 -13.41 5.40 4.17
CA THR A 38 -12.20 5.17 4.99
C THR A 38 -12.34 4.02 5.98
N LYS A 39 -13.58 3.62 6.33
CA LYS A 39 -13.86 2.46 7.20
C LYS A 39 -13.88 1.12 6.44
N TRP A 40 -13.84 1.14 5.11
CA TRP A 40 -14.10 -0.02 4.25
C TRP A 40 -12.93 -0.27 3.28
N PRO A 41 -11.75 -0.71 3.74
CA PRO A 41 -10.49 -0.63 3.01
C PRO A 41 -10.42 -1.45 1.70
N SER A 42 -11.40 -2.30 1.41
CA SER A 42 -11.43 -3.16 0.21
C SER A 42 -10.18 -4.06 0.12
N LEU A 43 -9.81 -4.70 1.23
CA LEU A 43 -8.62 -5.56 1.29
C LEU A 43 -8.80 -6.80 0.39
N PHE A 44 -7.78 -7.24 -0.35
CA PHE A 44 -6.38 -6.78 -0.39
C PHE A 44 -6.03 -6.11 -1.74
N THR A 45 -6.63 -4.96 -2.01
CA THR A 45 -6.51 -4.23 -3.29
C THR A 45 -5.64 -2.97 -3.17
N SER A 46 -5.13 -2.48 -4.31
CA SER A 46 -4.27 -1.29 -4.45
C SER A 46 -3.20 -1.19 -3.36
N GLY A 47 -2.34 -2.20 -3.31
CA GLY A 47 -1.33 -2.36 -2.28
C GLY A 47 -0.23 -3.33 -2.67
N GLN A 48 0.69 -3.59 -1.76
CA GLN A 48 1.75 -4.59 -1.92
C GLN A 48 1.57 -5.74 -0.92
N ALA A 49 1.59 -6.97 -1.45
CA ALA A 49 1.44 -8.21 -0.72
C ALA A 49 2.80 -8.93 -0.56
N TYR A 50 3.01 -9.50 0.62
CA TYR A 50 4.14 -10.33 0.98
C TYR A 50 3.61 -11.74 1.20
N VAL A 51 3.93 -12.64 0.28
CA VAL A 51 3.39 -14.00 0.22
C VAL A 51 4.52 -14.98 0.44
N ASP A 52 4.36 -15.89 1.38
CA ASP A 52 5.30 -16.98 1.64
C ASP A 52 5.45 -17.86 0.40
N ALA A 53 6.68 -18.01 -0.07
CA ALA A 53 6.94 -18.66 -1.35
C ALA A 53 6.75 -20.18 -1.30
N SER A 54 6.76 -20.78 -0.11
CA SER A 54 6.58 -22.21 0.07
C SER A 54 5.12 -22.59 0.25
N THR A 55 4.33 -21.73 0.89
CA THR A 55 2.95 -22.05 1.32
C THR A 55 1.88 -21.24 0.61
N GLY A 56 2.22 -20.11 0.00
CA GLY A 56 1.25 -19.15 -0.56
C GLY A 56 0.53 -18.32 0.52
N GLU A 57 0.94 -18.41 1.79
CA GLU A 57 0.33 -17.65 2.87
C GLU A 57 0.66 -16.16 2.77
N LEU A 58 -0.36 -15.29 2.90
CA LEU A 58 -0.17 -13.85 2.97
C LEU A 58 0.39 -13.45 4.34
N LYS A 59 1.69 -13.16 4.41
CA LYS A 59 2.38 -12.71 5.63
C LYS A 59 2.12 -11.25 5.96
N GLY A 60 1.90 -10.41 4.95
CA GLY A 60 1.63 -8.99 5.16
C GLY A 60 1.15 -8.28 3.91
N PHE A 61 0.48 -7.17 4.13
CA PHE A 61 -0.11 -6.33 3.10
C PHE A 61 -0.07 -4.87 3.53
N PHE A 62 0.43 -4.01 2.64
CA PHE A 62 0.37 -2.57 2.77
C PHE A 62 -0.50 -2.00 1.65
N SER A 63 -1.67 -1.46 1.98
CA SER A 63 -2.49 -0.67 1.06
C SER A 63 -1.80 0.65 0.75
N HIS A 64 -1.63 0.97 -0.54
CA HIS A 64 -1.25 2.31 -0.99
C HIS A 64 -2.48 3.23 -1.02
N THR A 65 -3.63 2.68 -1.44
CA THR A 65 -4.89 3.43 -1.53
C THR A 65 -6.05 2.61 -0.94
N PRO A 66 -6.28 2.64 0.39
CA PRO A 66 -7.43 1.98 1.02
C PRO A 66 -8.75 2.51 0.46
N ASN A 67 -9.67 1.60 0.10
CA ASN A 67 -10.91 1.94 -0.62
C ASN A 67 -10.65 2.87 -1.82
N ASP A 68 -9.75 2.45 -2.71
CA ASP A 68 -9.44 3.19 -3.94
C ASP A 68 -10.70 3.51 -4.75
N ALA A 69 -10.98 4.80 -4.92
CA ALA A 69 -12.16 5.32 -5.62
C ALA A 69 -11.85 5.83 -7.04
N TRP A 70 -10.58 5.75 -7.47
CA TRP A 70 -10.07 6.47 -8.64
C TRP A 70 -9.34 5.57 -9.65
N ASP A 71 -9.34 4.25 -9.44
CA ASP A 71 -8.57 3.30 -10.24
C ASP A 71 -7.05 3.56 -10.17
N PHE A 72 -6.57 3.95 -8.99
CA PHE A 72 -5.14 3.98 -8.70
C PHE A 72 -4.65 2.57 -8.40
N SER A 73 -4.64 1.75 -9.45
CA SER A 73 -4.27 0.33 -9.40
C SER A 73 -2.85 0.15 -8.86
N GLY A 74 -2.74 -0.20 -7.58
CA GLY A 74 -1.49 -0.17 -6.80
C GLY A 74 -0.50 -1.31 -7.05
N ASN A 75 -0.40 -1.77 -8.30
CA ASN A 75 0.40 -2.94 -8.66
C ASN A 75 1.71 -2.64 -9.40
N ASN A 76 2.12 -1.37 -9.47
CA ASN A 76 3.46 -1.01 -9.93
C ASN A 76 4.56 -1.83 -9.21
N SER A 77 5.70 -2.02 -9.86
CA SER A 77 6.81 -2.83 -9.34
C SER A 77 7.24 -2.42 -7.93
N VAL A 78 7.60 -3.40 -7.10
CA VAL A 78 8.10 -3.19 -5.74
C VAL A 78 9.59 -3.53 -5.70
N LEU A 79 10.44 -2.55 -5.49
CA LEU A 79 11.89 -2.73 -5.41
C LEU A 79 12.31 -3.03 -3.97
N LEU A 80 13.25 -3.95 -3.79
CA LEU A 80 13.80 -4.30 -2.47
C LEU A 80 15.19 -3.68 -2.33
N PHE A 81 15.44 -2.96 -1.23
CA PHE A 81 16.70 -2.24 -1.03
C PHE A 81 17.02 -2.03 0.46
N GLU A 82 18.24 -1.55 0.74
CA GLU A 82 18.61 -1.05 2.06
C GLU A 82 18.37 0.46 2.12
N TYR A 83 17.44 0.89 2.97
CA TYR A 83 17.16 2.29 3.22
C TYR A 83 18.02 2.80 4.36
N LYS A 84 18.83 3.83 4.11
CA LYS A 84 19.53 4.58 5.14
C LYS A 84 18.65 5.73 5.61
N ASP A 85 18.11 5.63 6.82
CA ASP A 85 17.28 6.68 7.40
C ASP A 85 18.10 7.98 7.53
N PRO A 86 17.71 9.08 6.85
CA PRO A 86 18.47 10.34 6.90
C PRO A 86 18.39 11.02 8.27
N LYS A 87 17.39 10.69 9.11
CA LYS A 87 17.23 11.27 10.45
C LYS A 87 18.06 10.53 11.49
N THR A 88 18.12 9.20 11.40
CA THR A 88 18.75 8.34 12.42
C THR A 88 20.06 7.72 11.98
N GLY A 89 20.36 7.69 10.68
CA GLY A 89 21.49 7.00 10.08
C GLY A 89 21.34 5.47 10.05
N LYS A 90 20.25 4.92 10.59
CA LYS A 90 20.00 3.47 10.67
C LYS A 90 19.73 2.89 9.28
N LEU A 91 20.34 1.73 9.00
CA LEU A 91 19.98 0.90 7.85
C LEU A 91 18.72 0.08 8.16
N VAL A 92 17.76 0.12 7.25
CA VAL A 92 16.49 -0.61 7.32
C VAL A 92 16.31 -1.39 6.03
N LYS A 93 16.00 -2.70 6.13
CA LYS A 93 15.59 -3.48 4.95
C LYS A 93 14.22 -3.00 4.51
N ALA A 94 14.18 -2.36 3.36
CA ALA A 94 13.00 -1.65 2.89
C ALA A 94 12.54 -2.17 1.54
N SER A 95 11.32 -1.80 1.19
CA SER A 95 10.81 -1.84 -0.17
C SER A 95 10.38 -0.46 -0.62
N ALA A 96 10.53 -0.18 -1.90
CA ALA A 96 10.14 1.06 -2.55
C ALA A 96 9.11 0.82 -3.64
N HIS A 97 8.15 1.73 -3.77
CA HIS A 97 7.08 1.64 -4.76
C HIS A 97 6.60 3.04 -5.18
N ALA A 98 6.71 3.36 -6.47
CA ALA A 98 6.13 4.58 -7.05
C ALA A 98 4.72 4.28 -7.56
N ASP A 99 3.71 4.76 -6.84
CA ASP A 99 2.33 4.36 -7.10
C ASP A 99 1.62 5.23 -8.14
N ARG A 100 0.59 4.66 -8.77
CA ARG A 100 -0.38 5.35 -9.62
C ARG A 100 -1.05 6.54 -8.90
N ASN A 101 -1.17 6.52 -7.58
CA ASN A 101 -1.78 7.59 -6.80
C ASN A 101 -0.89 8.85 -6.64
N GLY A 102 0.32 8.85 -7.20
CA GLY A 102 1.25 9.99 -7.21
C GLY A 102 2.26 10.01 -6.06
N TYR A 103 2.27 9.00 -5.18
CA TYR A 103 3.20 8.90 -4.07
C TYR A 103 4.25 7.81 -4.25
N PHE A 104 5.47 8.11 -3.82
CA PHE A 104 6.57 7.17 -3.66
C PHE A 104 6.59 6.67 -2.22
N PHE A 105 6.32 5.39 -2.02
CA PHE A 105 6.27 4.73 -0.73
C PHE A 105 7.60 4.04 -0.43
N VAL A 106 8.06 4.19 0.80
CA VAL A 106 9.11 3.37 1.40
C VAL A 106 8.53 2.68 2.63
N THR A 107 8.60 1.36 2.67
CA THR A 107 8.04 0.54 3.74
C THR A 107 9.09 -0.43 4.29
N ASP A 108 9.00 -0.73 5.58
CA ASP A 108 9.81 -1.73 6.27
C ASP A 108 9.40 -3.14 5.80
N ARG A 109 10.30 -3.82 5.10
CA ARG A 109 9.99 -5.11 4.47
C ARG A 109 10.01 -6.27 5.47
N GLU A 110 10.76 -6.15 6.57
CA GLU A 110 10.80 -7.17 7.63
C GLU A 110 9.48 -7.21 8.40
N LYS A 111 8.91 -6.02 8.70
CA LYS A 111 7.56 -5.94 9.28
C LYS A 111 6.50 -6.57 8.40
N LEU A 112 6.59 -6.38 7.08
CA LEU A 112 5.62 -6.94 6.13
C LEU A 112 5.80 -8.45 5.93
N ALA A 113 7.04 -8.97 5.96
CA ALA A 113 7.34 -10.38 5.73
C ALA A 113 7.02 -11.32 6.91
N THR A 114 6.79 -10.81 8.12
CA THR A 114 6.63 -11.63 9.35
C THR A 114 5.16 -11.90 9.72
N GLY A 115 4.65 -13.13 9.61
CA GLY A 115 3.22 -13.47 9.70
C GLY A 115 2.47 -13.34 11.06
N ALA A 116 2.78 -12.37 11.91
CA ALA A 116 2.04 -12.17 13.17
C ALA A 116 0.81 -11.27 12.98
N GLY A 117 -0.35 -11.70 13.50
CA GLY A 117 -1.60 -10.94 13.49
C GLY A 117 -2.32 -10.90 12.14
N TYR A 118 -3.29 -10.00 11.98
CA TYR A 118 -3.96 -9.80 10.69
C TYR A 118 -3.00 -9.14 9.68
N PRO A 119 -2.94 -9.60 8.42
CA PRO A 119 -1.86 -9.21 7.51
C PRO A 119 -1.90 -7.75 7.03
N TRP A 120 -2.93 -6.97 7.36
CA TRP A 120 -2.99 -5.55 7.00
C TRP A 120 -2.11 -4.69 7.94
N LYS A 121 -0.91 -4.32 7.45
CA LYS A 121 0.18 -3.74 8.25
C LYS A 121 0.55 -2.35 7.76
N GLN A 122 -0.36 -1.39 7.93
CA GLN A 122 -0.13 -0.01 7.52
C GLN A 122 1.01 0.69 8.28
N THR A 123 1.28 0.29 9.52
CA THR A 123 2.39 0.81 10.35
C THR A 123 3.78 0.37 9.88
N ALA A 124 3.89 -0.39 8.78
CA ALA A 124 5.14 -0.66 8.10
C ALA A 124 5.66 0.55 7.30
N LEU A 125 4.86 1.61 7.14
CA LEU A 125 5.29 2.83 6.45
C LEU A 125 6.51 3.45 7.13
N ILE A 126 7.57 3.68 6.35
CA ILE A 126 8.72 4.50 6.74
C ILE A 126 8.49 5.94 6.28
N GLY A 127 8.01 6.11 5.04
CA GLY A 127 7.63 7.41 4.50
C GLY A 127 6.92 7.30 3.15
N ALA A 128 6.14 8.34 2.83
CA ALA A 128 5.50 8.51 1.53
C ALA A 128 5.70 9.96 1.07
N TRP A 129 6.19 10.13 -0.14
CA TRP A 129 6.48 11.46 -0.70
C TRP A 129 5.81 11.60 -2.07
N PRO A 130 5.20 12.75 -2.40
CA PRO A 130 4.72 12.98 -3.75
C PRO A 130 5.90 12.96 -4.74
N PHE A 131 5.74 12.28 -5.88
CA PHE A 131 6.70 12.34 -6.98
C PHE A 131 6.14 13.07 -8.22
N VAL A 132 4.88 13.50 -8.15
CA VAL A 132 4.22 14.34 -9.14
C VAL A 132 3.58 15.55 -8.46
N ASP A 133 3.45 16.64 -9.19
CA ASP A 133 2.73 17.83 -8.74
C ASP A 133 1.21 17.68 -8.94
N GLY A 134 0.43 18.52 -8.26
CA GLY A 134 -1.01 18.65 -8.51
C GLY A 134 -1.87 17.50 -7.97
N ILE A 135 -1.38 16.72 -7.00
CA ILE A 135 -2.18 15.69 -6.32
C ILE A 135 -3.34 16.34 -5.56
N THR A 136 -4.58 15.96 -5.88
CA THR A 136 -5.78 16.53 -5.25
C THR A 136 -6.45 15.61 -4.25
N TRP A 137 -6.38 14.29 -4.45
CA TRP A 137 -7.17 13.31 -3.69
C TRP A 137 -6.76 13.16 -2.22
N SER A 138 -5.51 13.46 -1.87
CA SER A 138 -5.02 13.42 -0.50
C SER A 138 -4.03 14.55 -0.21
N LYS A 139 -3.84 14.84 1.08
CA LYS A 139 -2.83 15.79 1.59
C LYS A 139 -1.55 15.07 2.03
N GLY A 140 -1.30 13.86 1.53
CA GLY A 140 -0.21 12.98 1.98
C GLY A 140 -0.70 11.88 2.93
N PHE A 141 0.25 11.25 3.63
CA PHE A 141 0.01 10.10 4.51
C PHE A 141 0.43 10.42 5.94
N ASP A 142 -0.31 9.88 6.91
CA ASP A 142 0.08 9.93 8.31
C ASP A 142 1.17 8.87 8.59
N PRO A 143 2.40 9.26 8.96
CA PRO A 143 3.49 8.31 9.20
C PRO A 143 3.26 7.41 10.42
N LYS A 144 2.32 7.73 11.32
CA LYS A 144 2.02 6.89 12.49
C LYS A 144 1.07 5.76 12.14
N THR A 145 0.03 6.06 11.36
CA THR A 145 -1.01 5.09 11.01
C THR A 145 -0.74 4.40 9.67
N GLY A 146 0.03 5.03 8.79
CA GLY A 146 0.26 4.60 7.42
C GLY A 146 -0.89 4.92 6.46
N LEU A 147 -1.94 5.60 6.93
CA LEU A 147 -3.15 5.88 6.15
C LEU A 147 -3.08 7.23 5.43
N PRO A 148 -3.75 7.38 4.27
CA PRO A 148 -3.82 8.65 3.57
C PRO A 148 -4.72 9.66 4.30
N ASN A 149 -4.31 10.93 4.27
CA ASN A 149 -5.13 12.07 4.65
C ASN A 149 -6.01 12.48 3.46
N VAL A 150 -7.07 11.69 3.20
CA VAL A 150 -7.96 11.88 2.04
C VAL A 150 -8.67 13.23 2.09
N VAL A 151 -8.79 13.90 0.95
CA VAL A 151 -9.62 15.09 0.78
C VAL A 151 -11.03 14.63 0.45
N GLU A 152 -11.93 14.62 1.44
CA GLU A 152 -13.27 14.01 1.29
C GLU A 152 -14.09 14.59 0.11
N SER A 153 -13.91 15.88 -0.20
CA SER A 153 -14.59 16.53 -1.34
C SER A 153 -14.09 16.06 -2.72
N GLN A 154 -13.03 15.25 -2.76
CA GLN A 154 -12.46 14.68 -4.00
C GLN A 154 -12.91 13.24 -4.24
N TYR A 155 -13.70 12.65 -3.33
CA TYR A 155 -14.44 11.45 -3.70
C TYR A 155 -15.41 11.80 -4.84
N PRO A 156 -15.64 10.88 -5.80
CA PRO A 156 -16.70 11.06 -6.78
C PRO A 156 -18.09 11.32 -6.12
N PRO A 157 -19.14 11.65 -6.89
CA PRO A 157 -20.49 11.78 -6.35
C PRO A 157 -21.13 10.41 -6.00
N LYS A 158 -22.00 10.41 -4.97
CA LYS A 158 -22.81 9.25 -4.53
C LYS A 158 -23.79 8.78 -5.59
#